data_AF-A0AAD8A1H0-F1
#
_entry.id   AF-A0AAD8A1H0-F1
#
_cell.length_a   1.000
_cell.length_b   1.000
_cell.length_c   1.000
_cell.angle_alpha   90.00
_cell.angle_beta   90.00
_cell.angle_gamma   90.00
#
_symmetry.space_group_name_H-M   'P 1'
#
loop_
_entity.id
_entity.type
_entity.pdbx_description
1 polymer ?
#
loop_
_entity_poly.entity_id
_entity_poly.type
_entity_poly.pdbx_seq_one_letter_code
_entity_poly.pdbx_strand_id
1 'polypeptide(L)'
;MGSFLSQLGMGCKENYKGTFIVTFFLLWIYYCLQIYTLYQSSLFGCLLKPTEYPPIKTLKQLEESDLEKVMCVDFQNPETELNMTRDECEKYKGISVYDTRASNIAFFDMLFKYNLEYNLHKAMGKKFKYVTLEEVVSTKYVGMYVNRLGCMFHNKLDDIQYRLYNSGIVNQWLKEMIEKMWRKSFRELAEHQVEALKLLHLQGVFYLLFTGLLLSFIVFIVESMIGCANKNSKVRNFK
;
A
#
# COMPACT_ATOMS: atom_id res chain seq x y z
N MET A 1 20.61 -30.69 -21.51
CA MET A 1 21.02 -29.49 -20.72
C MET A 1 20.58 -28.19 -21.41
N GLY A 2 20.57 -28.12 -22.75
CA GLY A 2 20.16 -26.92 -23.49
C GLY A 2 18.71 -26.44 -23.28
N SER A 3 17.75 -27.35 -23.06
CA SER A 3 16.34 -26.95 -22.83
C SER A 3 16.14 -26.10 -21.57
N PHE A 4 16.96 -26.29 -20.52
CA PHE A 4 16.88 -25.49 -19.29
C PHE A 4 17.57 -24.11 -19.45
N LEU A 5 18.70 -24.07 -20.17
CA LEU A 5 19.40 -22.82 -20.51
C LEU A 5 18.52 -21.87 -21.34
N SER A 6 17.75 -22.43 -22.29
CA SER A 6 16.82 -21.64 -23.11
C SER A 6 15.67 -21.02 -22.29
N GLN A 7 15.24 -21.64 -21.19
CA GLN A 7 14.24 -21.06 -20.27
C GLN A 7 14.80 -19.86 -19.49
N LEU A 8 16.11 -19.85 -19.22
CA LEU A 8 16.81 -18.75 -18.55
C LEU A 8 17.24 -17.64 -19.52
N GLY A 9 16.86 -17.71 -20.79
CA GLY A 9 17.27 -16.76 -21.82
C GLY A 9 18.73 -16.89 -22.26
N MET A 10 19.41 -17.98 -21.88
CA MET A 10 20.78 -18.26 -22.31
C MET A 10 20.79 -19.02 -23.65
N GLY A 11 21.65 -18.57 -24.57
CA GLY A 11 21.80 -19.20 -25.88
C GLY A 11 22.39 -20.61 -25.78
N CYS A 12 21.84 -21.56 -26.54
CA CYS A 12 22.38 -22.90 -26.68
C CYS A 12 23.24 -23.01 -27.95
N LYS A 13 24.42 -23.63 -27.81
CA LYS A 13 25.38 -23.83 -28.91
C LYS A 13 25.14 -25.15 -29.67
N GLU A 14 24.08 -25.87 -29.35
CA GLU A 14 23.77 -27.18 -29.95
C GLU A 14 23.13 -27.00 -31.34
N ASN A 15 23.74 -27.61 -32.35
CA ASN A 15 23.21 -27.61 -33.72
C ASN A 15 22.24 -28.77 -33.92
N TYR A 16 20.93 -28.50 -33.82
CA TYR A 16 19.90 -29.49 -34.10
C TYR A 16 19.75 -29.71 -35.61
N LYS A 17 19.83 -30.97 -36.07
CA LYS A 17 19.60 -31.36 -37.47
C LYS A 17 18.32 -32.20 -37.57
N GLY A 18 17.36 -31.73 -38.36
CA GLY A 18 16.10 -32.43 -38.65
C GLY A 18 14.87 -31.54 -38.47
N THR A 19 13.97 -31.53 -39.47
CA THR A 19 12.80 -30.63 -39.52
C THR A 19 11.87 -30.75 -38.31
N PHE A 20 11.65 -31.97 -37.80
CA PHE A 20 10.85 -32.21 -36.60
C PHE A 20 11.48 -31.63 -35.33
N ILE A 21 12.80 -31.74 -35.18
CA ILE A 21 13.52 -31.23 -34.01
C ILE A 21 13.57 -29.70 -34.06
N VAL A 22 13.78 -29.12 -35.25
CA VAL A 22 13.77 -27.66 -35.46
C VAL A 22 12.40 -27.06 -35.17
N THR A 23 11.31 -27.67 -35.67
CA THR A 23 9.94 -27.19 -35.41
C THR A 23 9.57 -27.30 -33.93
N PHE A 24 9.90 -28.42 -33.28
CA PHE A 24 9.71 -28.57 -31.83
C PHE A 24 10.50 -27.52 -31.03
N PHE A 25 11.76 -27.28 -31.39
CA PHE A 25 12.61 -26.31 -30.72
C PHE A 25 12.14 -24.86 -30.94
N LEU A 26 11.62 -24.53 -32.12
CA LEU A 26 11.00 -23.23 -32.39
C LEU A 26 9.74 -23.02 -31.55
N LEU A 27 8.86 -24.02 -31.45
CA LEU A 27 7.68 -23.97 -30.58
C LEU A 27 8.08 -23.83 -29.11
N TRP A 28 9.13 -24.54 -28.68
CA TRP A 28 9.69 -24.43 -27.35
C TRP A 28 10.22 -23.02 -27.04
N ILE A 29 11.00 -22.43 -27.94
CA ILE A 29 11.49 -21.05 -27.77
C ILE A 29 10.33 -20.07 -27.72
N TYR A 30 9.33 -20.23 -28.60
CA TYR A 30 8.15 -19.38 -28.60
C TYR A 30 7.39 -19.46 -27.27
N TYR A 31 7.22 -20.67 -26.74
CA TYR A 31 6.65 -20.89 -25.41
C TYR A 31 7.46 -20.20 -24.31
N CYS A 32 8.79 -20.39 -24.27
CA CYS A 32 9.67 -19.74 -23.29
C CYS A 32 9.60 -18.22 -23.37
N LEU A 33 9.54 -17.66 -24.59
CA LEU A 33 9.39 -16.22 -24.81
C LEU A 33 8.08 -15.70 -24.21
N GLN A 34 6.96 -16.37 -24.48
CA GLN A 34 5.65 -15.98 -23.95
C GLN A 34 5.64 -16.01 -22.41
N ILE A 35 6.14 -17.07 -21.79
CA ILE A 35 6.21 -17.18 -20.33
C ILE A 35 7.12 -16.09 -19.73
N TYR A 36 8.28 -15.83 -20.33
CA TYR A 36 9.19 -14.77 -19.87
C TYR A 36 8.52 -13.39 -19.93
N THR A 37 7.84 -13.07 -21.02
CA THR A 37 7.12 -11.80 -21.19
C THR A 37 5.93 -11.68 -20.22
N LEU A 38 5.16 -12.75 -20.02
CA LEU A 38 4.06 -12.77 -19.04
C LEU A 38 4.57 -12.57 -17.61
N TYR A 39 5.69 -13.22 -17.26
CA TYR A 39 6.30 -13.07 -15.95
C TYR A 39 6.81 -11.63 -15.73
N GLN A 40 7.59 -11.08 -16.67
CA GLN A 40 8.12 -9.73 -16.57
C GLN A 40 7.01 -8.67 -16.50
N SER A 41 5.96 -8.79 -17.32
CA SER A 41 4.82 -7.87 -17.30
C SER A 41 4.03 -7.95 -15.98
N SER A 42 3.77 -9.15 -15.48
CA SER A 42 3.08 -9.35 -14.19
C SER A 42 3.89 -8.83 -13.01
N LEU A 43 5.20 -9.13 -12.98
CA LEU A 43 6.13 -8.62 -11.96
C LEU A 43 6.17 -7.10 -11.96
N PHE A 44 6.30 -6.48 -13.14
CA PHE A 44 6.25 -5.04 -13.29
C PHE A 44 4.93 -4.46 -12.78
N GLY A 45 3.81 -5.11 -13.10
CA GLY A 45 2.49 -4.75 -12.55
C GLY A 45 2.45 -4.79 -11.02
N CYS A 46 3.01 -5.83 -10.41
CA CYS A 46 3.09 -5.97 -8.94
C CYS A 46 4.00 -4.92 -8.31
N LEU A 47 5.09 -4.54 -8.98
CA LEU A 47 6.01 -3.50 -8.50
C LEU A 47 5.39 -2.10 -8.61
N LEU A 48 4.63 -1.82 -9.67
CA LEU A 48 3.95 -0.53 -9.84
C LEU A 48 2.73 -0.38 -8.93
N LYS A 49 1.95 -1.46 -8.77
CA LYS A 49 0.74 -1.46 -7.96
C LYS A 49 0.78 -2.70 -7.06
N PRO A 50 1.36 -2.58 -5.84
CA PRO A 50 1.30 -3.67 -4.89
C PRO A 50 -0.16 -4.04 -4.65
N THR A 51 -0.44 -5.33 -4.60
CA THR A 51 -1.77 -5.83 -4.28
C THR A 51 -2.08 -5.42 -2.84
N GLU A 52 -3.00 -4.48 -2.69
CA GLU A 52 -3.49 -4.07 -1.37
C GLU A 52 -4.67 -4.97 -1.01
N TYR A 53 -4.72 -5.37 0.26
CA TYR A 53 -5.89 -6.06 0.79
C TYR A 53 -7.12 -5.17 0.60
N PRO A 54 -8.30 -5.76 0.32
CA PRO A 54 -9.52 -4.97 0.22
C PRO A 54 -9.70 -4.21 1.54
N PRO A 55 -9.88 -2.87 1.49
CA PRO A 55 -10.05 -2.08 2.69
C PRO A 55 -11.36 -2.47 3.38
N ILE A 56 -11.40 -2.28 4.70
CA ILE A 56 -12.63 -2.38 5.49
C ILE A 56 -13.61 -1.31 4.99
N LYS A 57 -14.83 -1.72 4.63
CA LYS A 57 -15.81 -0.83 4.00
C LYS A 57 -16.99 -0.49 4.88
N THR A 58 -17.40 -1.42 5.74
CA THR A 58 -18.62 -1.31 6.56
C THR A 58 -18.29 -1.25 8.04
N LEU A 59 -19.18 -0.65 8.83
CA LEU A 59 -19.01 -0.56 10.28
C LEU A 59 -18.94 -1.94 10.93
N LYS A 60 -19.72 -2.91 10.43
CA LYS A 60 -19.69 -4.28 10.91
C LYS A 60 -18.32 -4.95 10.73
N GLN A 61 -17.69 -4.79 9.57
CA GLN A 61 -16.34 -5.31 9.33
C GLN A 61 -15.29 -4.63 10.23
N LEU A 62 -15.51 -3.36 10.57
CA LEU A 62 -14.65 -2.63 11.50
C LEU A 62 -14.85 -3.11 12.95
N GLU A 63 -16.07 -3.45 13.34
CA GLU A 63 -16.36 -4.05 14.66
C GLU A 63 -15.75 -5.43 14.83
N GLU A 64 -15.78 -6.26 13.79
CA GLU A 64 -15.17 -7.59 13.75
C GLU A 64 -13.63 -7.55 13.63
N SER A 65 -13.05 -6.37 13.38
CA SER A 65 -11.60 -6.21 13.22
C SER A 65 -10.90 -5.92 14.55
N ASP A 66 -9.64 -6.35 14.65
CA ASP A 66 -8.75 -6.07 15.80
C ASP A 66 -8.19 -4.63 15.79
N LEU A 67 -8.82 -3.71 15.05
CA LEU A 67 -8.36 -2.32 14.95
C LEU A 67 -8.78 -1.50 16.16
N GLU A 68 -7.85 -0.68 16.64
CA GLU A 68 -8.12 0.30 17.68
C GLU A 68 -8.97 1.44 17.10
N LYS A 69 -10.11 1.73 17.74
CA LYS A 69 -11.09 2.71 17.26
C LYS A 69 -10.94 4.02 18.02
N VAL A 70 -10.47 5.06 17.34
CA VAL A 70 -10.22 6.38 17.92
C VAL A 70 -11.23 7.39 17.38
N MET A 71 -11.86 8.14 18.27
CA MET A 71 -12.82 9.18 17.91
C MET A 71 -12.23 10.57 18.11
N CYS A 72 -12.23 11.37 17.05
CA CYS A 72 -11.67 12.72 17.06
C CYS A 72 -12.72 13.84 17.07
N VAL A 73 -14.00 13.46 17.13
CA VAL A 73 -15.14 14.40 17.16
C VAL A 73 -15.95 14.15 18.41
N ASP A 74 -16.22 15.20 19.20
CA ASP A 74 -17.05 15.08 20.40
C ASP A 74 -18.50 14.76 20.01
N PHE A 75 -19.02 13.62 20.46
CA PHE A 75 -20.43 13.29 20.39
C PHE A 75 -21.04 13.55 21.76
N GLN A 76 -21.99 14.50 21.82
CA GLN A 76 -22.71 14.79 23.06
C GLN A 76 -23.73 13.70 23.42
N ASN A 77 -24.09 12.82 22.48
CA ASN A 77 -24.97 11.67 22.74
C ASN A 77 -24.21 10.33 22.58
N PRO A 78 -24.14 9.51 23.64
CA PRO A 78 -23.42 8.24 23.65
C PRO A 78 -24.24 7.04 23.12
N GLU A 79 -25.38 7.26 22.47
CA GLU A 79 -26.27 6.15 22.04
C GLU A 79 -25.73 5.33 20.85
N THR A 80 -24.68 5.80 20.18
CA THR A 80 -23.92 4.93 19.26
C THR A 80 -22.98 4.04 20.08
N GLU A 81 -23.41 2.80 20.33
CA GLU A 81 -22.77 1.68 21.08
C GLU A 81 -21.35 1.27 20.65
N LEU A 82 -20.65 2.12 19.90
CA LEU A 82 -19.25 1.90 19.62
C LEU A 82 -18.48 2.35 20.87
N ASN A 83 -17.97 1.39 21.65
CA ASN A 83 -17.02 1.59 22.74
C ASN A 83 -15.74 2.29 22.23
N MET A 84 -15.83 3.58 21.96
CA MET A 84 -14.74 4.40 21.43
C MET A 84 -14.07 5.15 22.58
N THR A 85 -12.75 5.08 22.66
CA THR A 85 -11.97 5.80 23.66
C THR A 85 -12.01 7.30 23.34
N ARG A 86 -12.65 8.07 24.24
CA ARG A 86 -12.92 9.51 24.07
C ARG A 86 -11.67 10.40 24.13
N ASP A 87 -10.59 9.91 24.75
CA ASP A 87 -9.50 10.76 25.22
C ASP A 87 -8.18 10.71 24.41
N GLU A 88 -8.13 9.99 23.29
CA GLU A 88 -6.83 9.74 22.66
C GLU A 88 -6.50 10.62 21.44
N CYS A 89 -7.44 11.39 20.89
CA CYS A 89 -7.13 12.20 19.70
C CYS A 89 -6.02 13.24 19.96
N GLU A 90 -5.84 13.73 21.20
CA GLU A 90 -4.72 14.62 21.55
C GLU A 90 -3.36 13.91 21.60
N LYS A 91 -3.32 12.61 21.96
CA LYS A 91 -2.11 11.78 21.90
C LYS A 91 -1.63 11.60 20.45
N TYR A 92 -2.56 11.70 19.49
CA TYR A 92 -2.28 11.67 18.05
C TYR A 92 -2.24 13.07 17.41
N LYS A 93 -2.45 14.18 18.16
CA LYS A 93 -2.20 15.55 17.68
C LYS A 93 -0.69 15.76 17.53
N GLY A 94 -0.16 15.48 16.34
CA GLY A 94 1.26 15.62 16.02
C GLY A 94 1.91 14.32 15.56
N ILE A 95 1.24 13.18 15.78
CA ILE A 95 1.41 12.04 14.90
C ILE A 95 0.82 12.49 13.59
N SER A 96 1.70 12.95 12.70
CA SER A 96 1.30 13.15 11.32
C SER A 96 0.60 11.87 10.89
N VAL A 97 -0.44 12.02 10.09
CA VAL A 97 -1.20 10.95 9.42
C VAL A 97 -0.28 10.15 8.45
N TYR A 98 1.03 10.10 8.72
CA TYR A 98 2.11 9.43 7.99
C TYR A 98 2.94 8.50 8.90
N ASP A 99 2.72 8.50 10.23
CA ASP A 99 3.47 7.62 11.11
C ASP A 99 2.96 6.18 11.00
N THR A 100 3.87 5.26 10.74
CA THR A 100 3.65 3.81 10.62
C THR A 100 2.91 3.17 11.80
N ARG A 101 2.79 3.86 12.93
CA ARG A 101 1.99 3.44 14.09
C ARG A 101 0.48 3.49 13.85
N ALA A 102 0.01 4.21 12.83
CA ALA A 102 -1.41 4.34 12.50
C ALA A 102 -2.00 3.17 11.71
N SER A 103 -1.20 2.17 11.30
CA SER A 103 -1.68 1.07 10.46
C SER A 103 -2.75 0.18 11.12
N ASN A 104 -2.83 0.20 12.45
CA ASN A 104 -3.75 -0.63 13.24
C ASN A 104 -4.86 0.20 13.91
N ILE A 105 -5.09 1.42 13.44
CA ILE A 105 -6.02 2.37 14.05
C ILE A 105 -7.07 2.82 13.02
N ALA A 106 -8.33 2.83 13.43
CA ALA A 106 -9.44 3.41 12.69
C ALA A 106 -9.84 4.75 13.30
N PHE A 107 -9.84 5.80 12.49
CA PHE A 107 -10.20 7.16 12.92
C PHE A 107 -11.65 7.49 12.54
N PHE A 108 -12.43 7.90 13.53
CA PHE A 108 -13.72 8.55 13.32
C PHE A 108 -13.53 10.06 13.34
N ASP A 109 -13.57 10.66 12.15
CA ASP A 109 -13.40 12.10 11.94
C ASP A 109 -14.37 12.64 10.87
N MET A 110 -14.43 13.95 10.72
CA MET A 110 -15.24 14.62 9.71
C MET A 110 -14.70 14.34 8.30
N LEU A 111 -15.61 13.96 7.40
CA LEU A 111 -15.32 13.69 5.99
C LEU A 111 -14.70 14.92 5.27
N PHE A 112 -14.99 16.13 5.74
CA PHE A 112 -14.35 17.35 5.26
C PHE A 112 -12.82 17.32 5.41
N LYS A 113 -12.32 16.86 6.56
CA LYS A 113 -10.88 16.76 6.84
C LYS A 113 -10.23 15.69 5.96
N TYR A 114 -10.87 14.53 5.83
CA TYR A 114 -10.44 13.49 4.89
C TYR A 114 -10.31 14.03 3.47
N ASN A 115 -11.34 14.71 2.95
CA ASN A 115 -11.34 15.26 1.60
C ASN A 115 -10.23 16.30 1.39
N LEU A 116 -9.97 17.12 2.41
CA LEU A 116 -8.88 18.08 2.38
C LEU A 116 -7.54 17.35 2.22
N GLU A 117 -7.25 16.37 3.07
CA GLU A 117 -6.01 15.59 3.03
C GLU A 117 -5.85 14.78 1.74
N TYR A 118 -6.93 14.11 1.29
CA TYR A 118 -6.94 13.36 0.04
C TYR A 118 -6.61 14.24 -1.17
N ASN A 119 -7.25 15.41 -1.27
CA ASN A 119 -7.00 16.33 -2.38
C ASN A 119 -5.58 16.90 -2.34
N LEU A 120 -5.03 17.16 -1.14
CA LEU A 120 -3.63 17.56 -0.98
C LEU A 120 -2.68 16.47 -1.50
N HIS A 121 -2.90 15.21 -1.13
CA HIS A 121 -2.08 14.10 -1.60
C HIS A 121 -2.17 13.89 -3.11
N LYS A 122 -3.38 13.92 -3.65
CA LYS A 122 -3.63 13.78 -5.09
C LYS A 122 -2.91 14.88 -5.89
N ALA A 123 -3.00 16.13 -5.44
CA ALA A 123 -2.32 17.25 -6.08
C ALA A 123 -0.78 17.12 -6.04
N MET A 124 -0.24 16.44 -5.03
CA MET A 124 1.19 16.17 -4.89
C MET A 124 1.64 14.91 -5.66
N GLY A 125 0.73 14.18 -6.32
CA GLY A 125 1.06 12.89 -6.94
C GLY A 125 1.47 11.81 -5.92
N LYS A 126 1.18 12.02 -4.63
CA LYS A 126 1.48 11.06 -3.56
C LYS A 126 0.31 10.09 -3.41
N LYS A 127 0.63 8.80 -3.23
CA LYS A 127 -0.38 7.79 -2.94
C LYS A 127 -0.99 8.08 -1.56
N PHE A 128 -2.30 8.21 -1.51
CA PHE A 128 -3.04 8.40 -0.27
C PHE A 128 -3.30 7.03 0.38
N LYS A 129 -2.92 6.87 1.65
CA LYS A 129 -2.89 5.57 2.35
C LYS A 129 -4.18 5.24 3.13
N TYR A 130 -5.12 6.18 3.20
CA TYR A 130 -6.36 6.00 3.96
C TYR A 130 -7.54 5.78 3.05
N VAL A 131 -8.51 5.02 3.54
CA VAL A 131 -9.76 4.74 2.85
C VAL A 131 -10.90 5.07 3.81
N THR A 132 -11.89 5.82 3.32
CA THR A 132 -13.13 6.04 4.06
C THR A 132 -13.99 4.80 4.06
N LEU A 133 -14.70 4.58 5.16
CA LEU A 133 -15.87 3.70 5.16
C LEU A 133 -16.92 4.22 4.17
N GLU A 134 -17.68 3.30 3.57
CA GLU A 134 -18.79 3.66 2.68
C GLU A 134 -19.99 4.19 3.49
N GLU A 135 -20.08 3.79 4.76
CA GLU A 135 -21.13 4.17 5.69
C GLU A 135 -20.72 5.43 6.49
N VAL A 136 -21.63 6.42 6.53
CA VAL A 136 -21.49 7.60 7.38
C VAL A 136 -22.17 7.33 8.71
N VAL A 137 -21.39 7.36 9.79
CA VAL A 137 -21.89 7.12 11.16
C VAL A 137 -22.92 8.16 11.57
N SER A 138 -22.66 9.44 11.25
CA SER A 138 -23.54 10.54 11.65
C SER A 138 -23.29 11.78 10.81
N THR A 139 -24.36 12.54 10.57
CA THR A 139 -24.31 13.84 9.91
C THR A 139 -24.46 14.94 10.96
N LYS A 140 -23.43 15.77 11.09
CA LYS A 140 -23.46 16.94 11.98
C LYS A 140 -23.60 18.22 11.17
N TYR A 141 -24.53 19.07 11.59
CA TYR A 141 -24.67 20.42 11.07
C TYR A 141 -23.94 21.39 12.00
N VAL A 142 -23.04 22.20 11.43
CA VAL A 142 -22.35 23.25 12.17
C VAL A 142 -23.20 24.51 12.07
N GLY A 143 -23.62 25.02 13.24
CA GLY A 143 -24.42 26.23 13.35
C GLY A 143 -23.80 27.23 14.32
N MET A 144 -24.26 28.48 14.27
CA MET A 144 -23.93 29.46 15.30
C MET A 144 -24.88 29.31 16.47
N TYR A 145 -24.32 29.34 17.68
CA TYR A 145 -25.09 29.30 18.92
C TYR A 145 -24.84 30.57 19.74
N VAL A 146 -25.93 31.16 20.23
CA VAL A 146 -25.90 32.42 20.99
C VAL A 146 -26.45 32.17 22.39
N ASN A 147 -25.56 32.16 23.38
CA ASN A 147 -25.84 31.82 24.78
C ASN A 147 -26.78 32.81 25.50
N ARG A 148 -26.74 34.10 25.15
CA ARG A 148 -27.52 35.16 25.80
C ARG A 148 -28.19 36.02 24.73
N LEU A 149 -29.45 36.39 24.96
CA LEU A 149 -30.27 37.15 24.00
C LEU A 149 -30.59 36.42 22.68
N GLY A 150 -30.41 35.09 22.65
CA GLY A 150 -30.68 34.26 21.47
C GLY A 150 -32.05 34.53 20.87
N CYS A 151 -33.11 34.58 21.70
CA CYS A 151 -34.47 34.85 21.22
C CYS A 151 -34.66 36.22 20.55
N MET A 152 -33.92 37.26 20.98
CA MET A 152 -34.02 38.60 20.36
C MET A 152 -33.32 38.65 19.00
N PHE A 153 -32.19 37.95 18.88
CA PHE A 153 -31.36 37.99 17.68
C PHE A 153 -31.62 36.85 16.72
N HIS A 154 -32.37 35.82 17.11
CA HIS A 154 -32.58 34.61 16.34
C HIS A 154 -33.01 34.92 14.90
N ASN A 155 -34.13 35.63 14.74
CA ASN A 155 -34.68 35.95 13.42
C ASN A 155 -33.71 36.80 12.57
N LYS A 156 -32.99 37.74 13.20
CA LYS A 156 -32.02 38.58 12.49
C LYS A 156 -30.78 37.80 12.07
N LEU A 157 -30.29 36.91 12.94
CA LEU A 157 -29.13 36.07 12.67
C LEU A 157 -29.45 35.02 11.61
N ASP A 158 -30.64 34.45 11.64
CA ASP A 158 -31.11 33.49 10.65
C ASP A 158 -31.22 34.14 9.27
N ASP A 159 -31.81 35.35 9.17
CA ASP A 159 -31.85 36.11 7.91
C ASP A 159 -30.43 36.44 7.40
N ILE A 160 -29.53 36.88 8.29
CA ILE A 160 -28.14 37.16 7.93
C ILE A 160 -27.43 35.88 7.44
N GLN A 161 -27.59 34.76 8.13
CA GLN A 161 -27.01 33.47 7.73
C GLN A 161 -27.52 33.04 6.36
N TYR A 162 -28.83 33.13 6.15
CA TYR A 162 -29.46 32.81 4.88
C TYR A 162 -28.94 33.69 3.74
N ARG A 163 -28.80 35.00 3.98
CA ARG A 163 -28.23 35.96 3.01
C ARG A 163 -26.74 35.71 2.74
N LEU A 164 -25.96 35.35 3.75
CA LEU A 164 -24.54 35.00 3.59
C LEU A 164 -24.36 33.70 2.80
N TYR A 165 -25.23 32.73 3.03
CA TYR A 165 -25.23 31.47 2.30
C TYR A 165 -25.63 31.67 0.83
N ASN A 166 -26.77 32.34 0.59
CA ASN A 166 -27.29 32.57 -0.76
C ASN A 166 -26.45 33.53 -1.59
N SER A 167 -25.75 34.47 -0.96
CA SER A 167 -24.78 35.32 -1.67
C SER A 167 -23.50 34.57 -2.06
N GLY A 168 -23.30 33.34 -1.59
CA GLY A 168 -22.11 32.54 -1.84
C GLY A 168 -20.88 32.99 -1.05
N ILE A 169 -21.01 33.96 -0.13
CA ILE A 169 -19.89 34.45 0.71
C ILE A 169 -19.30 33.30 1.52
N VAL A 170 -20.15 32.45 2.11
CA VAL A 170 -19.70 31.28 2.88
C VAL A 170 -18.87 30.34 2.02
N ASN A 171 -19.29 30.08 0.77
CA ASN A 171 -18.57 29.21 -0.16
C ASN A 171 -17.23 29.82 -0.57
N GLN A 172 -17.18 31.13 -0.82
CA GLN A 172 -15.96 31.85 -1.15
C GLN A 172 -14.95 31.81 0.02
N TRP A 173 -15.41 32.05 1.25
CA TRP A 173 -14.55 31.96 2.44
C TRP A 173 -14.02 30.55 2.68
N LEU A 174 -14.88 29.53 2.51
CA LEU A 174 -14.47 28.14 2.61
C LEU A 174 -13.38 27.81 1.58
N LYS A 175 -13.56 28.25 0.33
CA LYS A 175 -12.58 28.08 -0.74
C LYS A 175 -11.25 28.76 -0.40
N GLU A 176 -11.28 30.03 0.02
CA GLU A 176 -10.06 30.76 0.39
C GLU A 176 -9.32 30.14 1.58
N MET A 177 -10.07 29.67 2.57
CA MET A 177 -9.51 28.98 3.74
C MET A 177 -8.82 27.67 3.31
N ILE A 178 -9.47 26.89 2.46
CA ILE A 178 -8.92 25.65 1.88
C ILE A 178 -7.64 25.97 1.09
N GLU A 179 -7.66 26.99 0.22
CA GLU A 179 -6.48 27.39 -0.56
C GLU A 179 -5.31 27.85 0.32
N LYS A 180 -5.59 28.60 1.40
CA LYS A 180 -4.56 29.01 2.36
C LYS A 180 -3.95 27.80 3.09
N MET A 181 -4.79 26.87 3.55
CA MET A 181 -4.32 25.62 4.16
C MET A 181 -3.50 24.79 3.17
N TRP A 182 -3.92 24.74 1.91
CA TRP A 182 -3.20 24.05 0.84
C TRP A 182 -1.80 24.62 0.64
N ARG A 183 -1.68 25.95 0.51
CA ARG A 183 -0.38 26.62 0.35
C ARG A 183 0.58 26.35 1.52
N LYS A 184 0.08 26.30 2.76
CA LYS A 184 0.91 26.00 3.93
C LYS A 184 1.36 24.53 3.96
N SER A 185 0.42 23.61 3.77
CA SER A 185 0.69 22.16 3.84
C SER A 185 1.64 21.70 2.72
N PHE A 186 1.52 22.27 1.52
CA PHE A 186 2.40 21.95 0.40
C PHE A 186 3.86 22.33 0.68
N ARG A 187 4.11 23.43 1.42
CA ARG A 187 5.46 23.84 1.79
C ARG A 187 6.12 22.88 2.79
N GLU A 188 5.36 22.38 3.77
CA GLU A 188 5.87 21.47 4.80
C GLU A 188 6.11 20.04 4.26
N LEU A 189 5.36 19.59 3.25
CA LEU A 189 5.42 18.21 2.75
C LEU A 189 6.25 17.99 1.49
N ALA A 190 6.69 19.05 0.80
CA ALA A 190 7.57 18.97 -0.37
C ALA A 190 8.97 18.40 -0.03
N GLU A 191 9.32 18.29 1.25
CA GLU A 191 10.61 17.74 1.71
C GLU A 191 10.66 16.21 1.70
N HIS A 192 9.52 15.51 1.64
CA HIS A 192 9.50 14.04 1.77
C HIS A 192 9.46 13.36 0.40
N GLN A 193 10.61 12.79 0.03
CA GLN A 193 10.97 12.19 -1.26
C GLN A 193 10.22 10.88 -1.59
N VAL A 194 10.23 10.56 -2.89
CA VAL A 194 9.74 9.33 -3.53
C VAL A 194 10.39 8.11 -2.88
N GLU A 195 9.58 7.15 -2.44
CA GLU A 195 10.08 5.89 -1.86
C GLU A 195 10.85 5.10 -2.95
N ALA A 196 12.18 5.04 -2.81
CA ALA A 196 13.04 4.23 -3.66
C ALA A 196 12.87 2.73 -3.36
N LEU A 197 13.06 1.89 -4.38
CA LEU A 197 13.04 0.43 -4.26
C LEU A 197 14.04 -0.03 -3.18
N LYS A 198 13.53 -0.58 -2.08
CA LYS A 198 14.36 -1.09 -0.97
C LYS A 198 14.84 -2.51 -1.25
N LEU A 199 16.03 -2.83 -0.73
CA LEU A 199 16.67 -4.16 -0.83
C LEU A 199 15.76 -5.31 -0.33
N LEU A 200 14.84 -4.98 0.58
CA LEU A 200 13.81 -5.88 1.13
C LEU A 200 12.97 -6.56 0.03
N HIS A 201 12.66 -5.85 -1.05
CA HIS A 201 11.88 -6.42 -2.16
C HIS A 201 12.66 -7.46 -2.97
N LEU A 202 13.99 -7.49 -2.88
CA LEU A 202 14.86 -8.41 -3.63
C LEU A 202 15.35 -9.60 -2.80
N GLN A 203 14.97 -9.67 -1.53
CA GLN A 203 15.48 -10.65 -0.57
C GLN A 203 15.19 -12.11 -0.99
N GLY A 204 14.03 -12.36 -1.61
CA GLY A 204 13.66 -13.69 -2.10
C GLY A 204 14.62 -14.23 -3.17
N VAL A 205 15.10 -13.38 -4.07
CA VAL A 205 16.06 -13.77 -5.12
C VAL A 205 17.41 -14.16 -4.51
N PHE A 206 17.86 -13.43 -3.48
CA PHE A 206 19.07 -13.77 -2.75
C PHE A 206 18.95 -15.10 -1.99
N TYR A 207 17.78 -15.41 -1.41
CA TYR A 207 17.55 -16.71 -0.78
C TYR A 207 17.60 -17.87 -1.77
N LEU A 208 17.00 -17.70 -2.95
CA LEU A 208 17.02 -18.71 -4.00
C LEU A 208 18.46 -18.95 -4.51
N LEU A 209 19.23 -17.87 -4.70
CA LEU A 209 20.65 -17.98 -5.06
C LEU A 209 21.47 -18.72 -3.99
N PHE A 210 21.31 -18.34 -2.72
CA PHE A 210 22.07 -18.92 -1.62
C PHE A 210 21.75 -20.41 -1.42
N THR A 211 20.46 -20.77 -1.48
CA THR A 211 20.02 -22.18 -1.39
C THR A 211 20.54 -23.01 -2.57
N GLY A 212 20.53 -22.46 -3.79
CA GLY A 212 21.10 -23.13 -4.96
C GLY A 212 22.61 -23.37 -4.84
N LEU A 213 23.36 -22.38 -4.33
CA LEU A 213 24.79 -22.52 -4.08
C LEU A 213 25.10 -23.55 -2.99
N LEU A 214 24.33 -23.55 -1.89
CA LEU A 214 24.46 -24.54 -0.84
C LEU A 214 24.21 -25.96 -1.35
N LEU A 215 23.14 -26.16 -2.13
CA LEU A 215 22.82 -27.47 -2.70
C LEU A 215 23.94 -27.95 -3.64
N SER A 216 24.44 -27.07 -4.51
CA SER A 216 25.54 -27.39 -5.42
C SER A 216 26.82 -27.75 -4.66
N PHE A 217 27.12 -27.03 -3.56
CA PHE A 217 28.26 -27.31 -2.72
C PHE A 217 28.15 -28.66 -2.01
N ILE A 218 26.95 -29.02 -1.51
CA ILE A 218 26.69 -30.33 -0.89
C ILE A 218 26.91 -31.46 -1.91
N VAL A 219 26.35 -31.33 -3.12
CA VAL A 219 26.53 -32.33 -4.18
C VAL A 219 28.01 -32.50 -4.52
N PHE A 220 28.74 -31.39 -4.65
CA PHE A 220 30.18 -31.43 -4.93
C PHE A 220 30.98 -32.15 -3.83
N ILE A 221 30.64 -31.94 -2.55
CA ILE A 221 31.26 -32.66 -1.43
C ILE A 221 30.95 -34.16 -1.52
N VAL A 222 29.69 -34.52 -1.77
CA VAL A 222 29.27 -35.93 -1.89
C VAL A 222 29.99 -36.63 -3.04
N GLU A 223 30.04 -36.01 -4.22
CA GLU A 223 30.76 -36.52 -5.38
C GLU A 223 32.26 -36.68 -5.09
N SER A 224 32.86 -35.71 -4.39
CA SER A 224 34.27 -35.77 -3.99
C SER A 224 34.54 -36.92 -3.02
N MET A 225 33.66 -37.15 -2.04
CA MET A 225 33.78 -38.27 -1.11
C MET A 225 33.65 -39.62 -1.81
N ILE A 226 32.66 -39.77 -2.69
CA ILE A 226 32.46 -41.00 -3.49
C ILE A 226 33.66 -41.23 -4.42
N GLY A 227 34.16 -40.18 -5.07
CA GLY A 227 35.34 -40.23 -5.93
C GLY A 227 36.59 -40.68 -5.17
N CYS A 228 36.83 -40.14 -3.97
CA CYS A 228 37.93 -40.54 -3.10
C CYS A 228 37.79 -42.00 -2.62
N ALA A 229 36.59 -42.43 -2.22
CA ALA A 229 36.34 -43.81 -1.79
C ALA A 229 36.59 -44.81 -2.92
N ASN A 230 36.16 -44.48 -4.15
CA ASN A 230 36.32 -45.34 -5.31
C ASN A 230 37.80 -45.44 -5.75
N LYS A 231 38.56 -44.34 -5.63
CA LYS A 231 40.00 -44.31 -5.90
C LYS A 231 40.80 -45.19 -4.91
N ASN A 232 40.43 -45.16 -3.63
CA ASN A 232 41.04 -46.04 -2.61
C ASN A 232 40.71 -47.53 -2.80
N SER A 233 39.53 -47.87 -3.36
CA SER A 233 39.17 -49.26 -3.67
C SER A 233 40.02 -49.85 -4.82
N LYS A 234 40.32 -49.06 -5.86
CA LYS A 234 41.19 -49.48 -6.98
C LYS A 234 42.63 -49.69 -6.58
N VAL A 235 43.14 -48.94 -5.59
CA VAL A 235 44.52 -49.11 -5.08
C VAL A 235 44.66 -50.35 -4.21
N ARG A 236 43.58 -50.83 -3.56
CA ARG A 236 43.59 -52.08 -2.78
C ARG A 236 43.52 -53.36 -3.63
N ASN A 237 42.89 -53.33 -4.81
CA ASN A 237 42.79 -54.49 -5.71
C ASN A 237 44.04 -54.73 -6.58
N PHE A 238 45.07 -53.89 -6.46
CA PHE A 238 46.34 -54.00 -7.19
C PHE A 238 47.52 -54.45 -6.31
N LYS A 239 47.26 -54.86 -5.06
CA LYS A 239 48.26 -55.37 -4.12
C LYS A 239 47.99 -56.84 -3.79
#